data_AF-A0A1E7FAN4-F1
#
_entry.id   AF-A0A1E7FAN4-F1
#
_cell.length_a   1.000
_cell.length_b   1.000
_cell.length_c   1.000
_cell.angle_alpha   90.00
_cell.angle_beta   90.00
_cell.angle_gamma   90.00
#
_symmetry.space_group_name_H-M   'P 1'
#
loop_
_entity.id
_entity.type
_entity.pdbx_description
1 polymer ?
#
loop_
_entity_poly.entity_id
_entity_poly.type
_entity_poly.pdbx_seq_one_letter_code
_entity_poly.pdbx_strand_id
1 'polypeptide(L)'
;MNFMEKVRRASKTVVDAGAKQMLKTDVLFLDREINTRKQSFGIEIYDLMAELEAAEGMSDQDKEAKIRASFDNARKDIAVVQAKKECKREEMAVLVTTAGMGELPASSSIPPSSGAVLTNSHPQDSEIENM
;
A
#
# COMPACT_ATOMS: atom_id res chain seq x y z
N MET A 1 9.70 -1.91 -40.31
CA MET A 1 8.98 -2.54 -39.19
C MET A 1 8.82 -4.00 -39.48
N ASN A 2 9.51 -4.85 -38.71
CA ASN A 2 9.49 -6.30 -38.88
C ASN A 2 8.23 -6.93 -38.27
N PHE A 3 7.79 -8.07 -38.83
CA PHE A 3 6.67 -8.87 -38.32
C PHE A 3 6.87 -9.27 -36.84
N MET A 4 8.08 -9.67 -36.47
CA MET A 4 8.45 -9.97 -35.08
C MET A 4 8.29 -8.77 -34.12
N GLU A 5 8.59 -7.55 -34.57
CA GLU A 5 8.40 -6.33 -33.76
C GLU A 5 6.93 -6.04 -33.52
N LYS A 6 6.07 -6.27 -34.54
CA LYS A 6 4.61 -6.13 -34.41
C LYS A 6 4.04 -7.13 -33.42
N VAL A 7 4.48 -8.39 -33.48
CA VAL A 7 4.05 -9.44 -32.54
C VAL A 7 4.50 -9.11 -31.12
N ARG A 8 5.75 -8.68 -30.91
CA ARG A 8 6.27 -8.29 -29.59
C ARG A 8 5.56 -7.08 -29.00
N ARG A 9 5.21 -6.08 -29.81
CA ARG A 9 4.43 -4.93 -29.34
C ARG A 9 3.00 -5.32 -28.98
N ALA A 10 2.35 -6.11 -29.83
CA ALA A 10 1.00 -6.59 -29.56
C ALA A 10 0.94 -7.45 -28.29
N SER A 11 1.91 -8.34 -28.07
CA SER A 11 1.95 -9.15 -26.85
C SER A 11 2.15 -8.30 -25.58
N LYS A 12 3.04 -7.30 -25.62
CA LYS A 12 3.22 -6.36 -24.51
C LYS A 12 1.92 -5.62 -24.17
N THR A 13 1.22 -5.08 -25.18
CA THR A 13 -0.05 -4.37 -24.96
C THR A 13 -1.12 -5.26 -24.33
N VAL A 14 -1.22 -6.53 -24.75
CA VAL A 14 -2.19 -7.47 -24.17
C VAL A 14 -1.85 -7.79 -22.71
N VAL A 15 -0.56 -8.00 -22.39
CA VAL A 15 -0.12 -8.25 -21.01
C VAL A 15 -0.40 -7.04 -20.12
N ASP A 16 -0.07 -5.83 -20.57
CA ASP A 16 -0.30 -4.60 -19.80
C ASP A 16 -1.80 -4.34 -19.57
N ALA A 17 -2.64 -4.63 -20.57
CA ALA A 17 -4.10 -4.55 -20.44
C ALA A 17 -4.65 -5.56 -19.44
N GLY A 18 -4.13 -6.79 -19.45
CA GLY A 18 -4.47 -7.83 -18.47
C GLY A 18 -4.10 -7.41 -17.05
N ALA A 19 -2.87 -6.96 -16.83
CA ALA A 19 -2.40 -6.47 -15.54
C ALA A 19 -3.26 -5.30 -15.02
N LYS A 20 -3.57 -4.33 -15.88
CA LYS A 20 -4.46 -3.21 -15.54
C LYS A 20 -5.85 -3.67 -15.13
N GLN A 21 -6.42 -4.66 -15.82
CA GLN A 21 -7.74 -5.19 -15.48
C GLN A 21 -7.74 -5.95 -14.14
N MET A 22 -6.66 -6.67 -13.83
CA MET A 22 -6.49 -7.31 -12.53
C MET A 22 -6.44 -6.25 -11.41
N LEU A 23 -5.61 -5.22 -11.55
CA LEU A 23 -5.52 -4.14 -10.56
C LEU A 23 -6.84 -3.40 -10.35
N LYS A 24 -7.61 -3.14 -11.42
CA LYS A 24 -8.97 -2.58 -11.29
C LYS A 24 -9.89 -3.47 -10.48
N THR A 25 -9.80 -4.78 -10.71
CA THR A 25 -10.60 -5.77 -9.99
C THR A 25 -10.22 -5.78 -8.51
N ASP A 26 -8.92 -5.75 -8.19
CA ASP A 26 -8.42 -5.67 -6.81
C ASP A 26 -8.91 -4.40 -6.11
N VAL A 27 -8.85 -3.24 -6.77
CA VAL A 27 -9.36 -1.97 -6.23
C VAL A 27 -10.86 -2.07 -5.92
N LEU A 28 -11.66 -2.70 -6.80
CA LEU A 28 -13.09 -2.91 -6.56
C LEU A 28 -13.35 -3.86 -5.38
N PHE A 29 -12.55 -4.91 -5.22
CA PHE A 29 -12.64 -5.79 -4.07
C PHE A 29 -12.33 -5.06 -2.77
N LEU A 30 -11.25 -4.27 -2.74
CA LEU A 30 -10.88 -3.45 -1.58
C LEU A 30 -11.97 -2.42 -1.24
N ASP A 31 -12.63 -1.84 -2.25
CA ASP A 31 -13.77 -0.94 -2.04
C ASP A 31 -14.96 -1.64 -1.38
N ARG A 32 -15.29 -2.86 -1.84
CA ARG A 32 -16.32 -3.67 -1.20
C ARG A 32 -15.92 -4.00 0.23
N GLU A 33 -14.67 -4.35 0.47
CA GLU A 33 -14.13 -4.67 1.79
C GLU A 33 -14.24 -3.50 2.79
N ILE A 34 -13.97 -2.27 2.33
CA ILE A 34 -14.16 -1.05 3.13
C ILE A 34 -15.64 -0.87 3.50
N ASN A 35 -16.55 -1.07 2.54
CA ASN A 35 -17.98 -0.92 2.77
C ASN A 35 -18.52 -2.01 3.72
N THR A 36 -18.08 -3.26 3.54
CA THR A 36 -18.41 -4.35 4.46
C THR A 36 -17.96 -4.02 5.89
N ARG A 37 -16.72 -3.53 6.09
CA ARG A 37 -16.26 -3.13 7.43
C ARG A 37 -17.08 -2.00 8.05
N LYS A 38 -17.47 -0.99 7.27
CA LYS A 38 -18.35 0.09 7.75
C LYS A 38 -19.72 -0.44 8.16
N GLN A 39 -20.27 -1.39 7.41
CA GLN A 39 -21.55 -2.04 7.74
C GLN A 39 -21.44 -2.89 9.00
N SER A 40 -20.40 -3.73 9.11
CA SER A 40 -20.13 -4.53 10.32
C SER A 40 -19.98 -3.65 11.55
N PHE A 41 -19.17 -2.58 11.46
CA PHE A 41 -19.05 -1.60 12.54
C PHE A 41 -20.40 -0.98 12.93
N GLY A 42 -21.25 -0.63 11.95
CA GLY A 42 -22.57 -0.08 12.21
C GLY A 42 -23.51 -1.03 12.96
N ILE A 43 -23.40 -2.34 12.70
CA ILE A 43 -24.15 -3.38 13.44
C ILE A 43 -23.55 -3.53 14.85
N GLU A 44 -22.24 -3.71 14.95
CA GLU A 44 -21.53 -3.88 16.22
C GLU A 44 -21.71 -2.70 17.17
N ILE A 45 -21.72 -1.46 16.66
CA ILE A 45 -21.90 -0.27 17.50
C ILE A 45 -23.32 -0.16 18.03
N TYR A 46 -24.32 -0.58 17.25
CA TYR A 46 -25.71 -0.62 17.68
C TYR A 46 -25.88 -1.64 18.81
N ASP A 47 -25.36 -2.86 18.60
CA ASP A 47 -25.42 -3.92 19.61
C ASP A 47 -24.68 -3.51 20.88
N LEU A 48 -23.49 -2.89 20.76
CA LEU A 48 -22.74 -2.35 21.88
C LEU A 48 -23.52 -1.27 22.64
N MET A 49 -24.14 -0.33 21.92
CA MET A 49 -24.94 0.72 22.57
C MET A 49 -26.14 0.14 23.33
N ALA A 50 -26.84 -0.83 22.75
CA ALA A 50 -27.95 -1.51 23.41
C ALA A 50 -27.49 -2.26 24.69
N GLU A 51 -26.33 -2.93 24.63
CA GLU A 51 -25.73 -3.58 25.80
C GLU A 51 -25.36 -2.58 26.90
N LEU A 52 -24.76 -1.43 26.51
CA LEU A 52 -24.36 -0.39 27.44
C LEU A 52 -25.56 0.34 28.06
N GLU A 53 -26.68 0.46 27.35
CA GLU A 53 -27.94 0.98 27.92
C GLU A 53 -28.51 0.03 28.96
N ALA A 54 -28.46 -1.28 28.72
CA ALA A 54 -28.92 -2.30 29.66
C ALA A 54 -27.96 -2.51 30.86
N ALA A 55 -26.69 -2.12 30.74
CA ALA A 55 -25.70 -2.26 31.79
C ALA A 55 -25.93 -1.25 32.93
N GLU A 56 -26.42 -1.76 34.06
CA GLU A 56 -26.52 -1.00 35.32
C GLU A 56 -25.14 -0.81 35.97
N GLY A 57 -24.94 0.35 36.63
CA GLY A 57 -23.74 0.63 37.43
C GLY A 57 -22.51 1.11 36.65
N MET A 58 -22.59 1.21 35.31
CA MET A 58 -21.51 1.78 34.50
C MET A 58 -21.71 3.29 34.32
N SER A 59 -20.64 4.07 34.52
CA SER A 59 -20.71 5.53 34.30
C SER A 59 -20.81 5.86 32.82
N ASP A 60 -21.39 7.02 32.49
CA ASP A 60 -21.49 7.49 31.11
C ASP A 60 -20.10 7.63 30.45
N GLN A 61 -19.09 8.01 31.25
CA GLN A 61 -17.71 8.11 30.79
C GLN A 61 -17.14 6.76 30.37
N ASP A 62 -17.43 5.69 31.11
CA ASP A 62 -16.97 4.34 30.77
C ASP A 62 -17.69 3.80 29.53
N LYS A 63 -18.99 4.10 29.39
CA LYS A 63 -19.78 3.77 28.19
C LYS A 63 -19.21 4.49 26.96
N GLU A 64 -18.95 5.79 27.06
CA GLU A 64 -18.34 6.57 25.97
C GLU A 64 -16.95 6.03 25.61
N ALA A 65 -16.12 5.67 26.59
CA ALA A 65 -14.79 5.12 26.36
C ALA A 65 -14.85 3.82 25.53
N LYS A 66 -15.81 2.93 25.80
CA LYS A 66 -16.03 1.70 25.02
C LYS A 66 -16.48 1.98 23.59
N ILE A 67 -17.43 2.90 23.41
CA ILE A 67 -17.92 3.32 22.08
C ILE A 67 -16.76 3.90 21.26
N ARG A 68 -15.96 4.80 21.85
CA ARG A 68 -14.80 5.42 21.18
C ARG A 68 -13.73 4.39 20.84
N ALA A 69 -13.46 3.43 21.73
CA ALA A 69 -12.51 2.35 21.45
C ALA A 69 -12.95 1.49 20.25
N SER A 70 -14.25 1.15 20.16
CA SER A 70 -14.80 0.42 19.01
C SER A 70 -14.64 1.21 17.71
N PHE A 71 -14.96 2.50 17.74
CA PHE A 71 -14.77 3.37 16.57
C PHE A 71 -13.30 3.47 16.13
N ASP A 72 -12.37 3.65 17.07
CA ASP A 72 -10.95 3.77 16.75
C ASP A 72 -10.38 2.50 16.12
N ASN A 73 -10.85 1.33 16.56
CA ASN A 73 -10.48 0.05 15.96
C ASN A 73 -10.99 -0.06 14.52
N ALA A 74 -12.29 0.21 14.29
CA ALA A 74 -12.87 0.19 12.95
C ALA A 74 -12.19 1.20 12.02
N ARG A 75 -11.85 2.39 12.52
CA ARG A 75 -11.13 3.42 11.78
C ARG A 75 -9.74 2.95 11.36
N LYS A 76 -8.98 2.31 12.26
CA LYS A 76 -7.64 1.76 11.94
C LYS A 76 -7.73 0.69 10.87
N ASP A 77 -8.68 -0.23 10.97
CA ASP A 77 -8.86 -1.31 10.00
C ASP A 77 -9.21 -0.76 8.61
N ILE A 78 -10.12 0.22 8.55
CA ILE A 78 -10.46 0.90 7.30
C ILE A 78 -9.24 1.62 6.72
N ALA A 79 -8.42 2.28 7.56
CA ALA A 79 -7.22 2.98 7.10
C ALA A 79 -6.20 2.03 6.44
N VAL A 80 -6.01 0.82 7.00
CA VAL A 80 -5.12 -0.19 6.40
C VAL A 80 -5.61 -0.60 5.00
N VAL A 81 -6.91 -0.81 4.84
CA VAL A 81 -7.50 -1.24 3.56
C VAL A 81 -7.47 -0.10 2.54
N GLN A 82 -7.70 1.14 2.99
CA GLN A 82 -7.54 2.34 2.16
C GLN A 82 -6.10 2.50 1.67
N ALA A 83 -5.11 2.29 2.54
CA ALA A 83 -3.70 2.33 2.14
C ALA A 83 -3.40 1.29 1.06
N LYS A 84 -3.85 0.05 1.23
CA LYS A 84 -3.70 -1.01 0.21
C LYS A 84 -4.35 -0.62 -1.12
N LYS A 85 -5.54 -0.02 -1.07
CA LYS A 85 -6.26 0.46 -2.25
C LYS A 85 -5.47 1.53 -2.99
N GLU A 86 -4.85 2.45 -2.25
CA GLU A 86 -4.06 3.52 -2.85
C GLU A 86 -2.79 2.99 -3.50
N CYS A 87 -2.06 2.07 -2.85
CA CYS A 87 -0.91 1.40 -3.47
C CYS A 87 -1.29 0.72 -4.81
N LYS A 88 -2.46 0.08 -4.89
CA LYS A 88 -2.95 -0.56 -6.12
C LYS A 88 -3.32 0.44 -7.22
N ARG A 89 -3.81 1.63 -6.83
CA ARG A 89 -4.08 2.72 -7.78
C ARG A 89 -2.78 3.34 -8.31
N GLU A 90 -1.79 3.54 -7.45
CA GLU A 90 -0.47 4.01 -7.84
C GLU A 90 0.19 3.03 -8.81
N GLU A 91 0.14 1.72 -8.53
CA GLU A 91 0.64 0.66 -9.42
C GLU A 91 -0.04 0.74 -10.81
N MET A 92 -1.35 0.93 -10.85
CA MET A 92 -2.10 1.13 -12.09
C MET A 92 -1.69 2.43 -12.81
N ALA A 93 -1.41 3.51 -12.09
CA ALA A 93 -0.96 4.77 -12.67
C ALA A 93 0.43 4.63 -13.32
N VAL A 94 1.35 3.90 -12.69
CA VAL A 94 2.67 3.57 -13.25
C VAL A 94 2.56 2.74 -14.54
N LEU A 95 1.64 1.77 -14.61
CA LEU A 95 1.40 1.00 -15.84
C LEU A 95 0.86 1.88 -16.99
N VAL A 96 0.09 2.92 -16.68
CA VAL A 96 -0.42 3.86 -17.70
C VAL A 96 0.69 4.77 -18.23
N THR A 97 1.57 5.29 -17.37
CA THR A 97 2.68 6.15 -17.79
C THR A 97 3.73 5.38 -18.57
N THR A 98 4.06 4.16 -18.15
CA THR A 98 5.01 3.27 -18.85
C THR A 98 4.49 2.77 -20.21
N ALA A 99 3.17 2.66 -20.39
CA ALA A 99 2.57 2.36 -21.69
C ALA A 99 2.54 3.59 -22.64
N GLY A 100 2.57 4.81 -22.09
CA GLY A 100 2.57 6.06 -22.86
C GLY A 100 3.97 6.53 -23.31
N MET A 101 5.02 6.11 -22.61
CA MET A 101 6.41 6.37 -22.99
C MET A 101 6.88 5.27 -23.96
N GLY A 102 6.72 5.50 -25.26
CA GLY A 102 7.39 4.71 -26.29
C GLY A 102 8.90 4.66 -26.04
N GLU A 103 9.50 3.48 -26.23
CA GLU A 103 10.94 3.19 -26.18
C GLU A 103 11.79 4.40 -26.62
N LEU A 104 12.51 5.02 -25.67
CA LEU A 104 13.74 5.71 -26.02
C LEU A 104 14.72 4.66 -26.55
N PRO A 105 15.39 4.90 -27.69
CA PRO A 105 16.36 3.95 -28.23
C PRO A 105 17.48 3.72 -27.20
N ALA A 106 17.74 2.45 -26.91
CA ALA A 106 18.85 2.02 -26.07
C ALA A 106 20.18 2.41 -26.72
N SER A 107 20.70 3.60 -26.39
CA SER A 107 22.08 3.96 -26.68
C SER A 107 22.66 4.82 -25.55
N SER A 108 23.10 4.15 -24.48
CA SER A 108 24.16 4.66 -23.61
C SER A 108 24.94 3.49 -23.02
N SER A 109 25.96 3.11 -23.77
CA SER A 109 27.24 2.53 -23.33
C SER A 109 27.43 2.44 -21.80
N ILE A 110 27.35 1.22 -21.27
CA ILE A 110 27.84 0.85 -19.94
C ILE A 110 29.35 0.56 -20.08
N PRO A 111 30.26 1.34 -19.46
CA PRO A 111 31.66 0.93 -19.33
C PRO A 111 31.79 -0.17 -18.26
N PRO A 112 32.81 -1.05 -18.36
CA PRO A 112 32.91 -2.22 -17.51
C PRO A 112 33.18 -1.84 -16.04
N SER A 113 32.61 -2.66 -15.16
CA SER A 113 32.83 -2.69 -13.71
C SER A 113 34.33 -2.75 -13.38
N SER A 114 34.90 -1.61 -12.96
CA SER A 114 36.19 -1.56 -12.28
C SER A 114 35.96 -1.15 -10.83
N GLY A 115 36.25 -2.09 -9.94
CA GLY A 115 36.04 -1.94 -8.50
C GLY A 115 37.03 -1.01 -7.83
N ALA A 116 36.55 -0.42 -6.73
CA ALA A 116 37.30 -0.11 -5.52
C ALA A 116 36.28 0.33 -4.46
N VAL A 117 35.82 -0.62 -3.63
CA VAL A 117 35.06 -0.30 -2.42
C VAL A 117 36.08 0.12 -1.36
N LEU A 118 36.25 1.43 -1.17
CA LEU A 118 36.94 1.96 0.00
C LEU A 118 36.03 1.77 1.21
N THR A 119 36.36 0.78 2.03
CA THR A 119 35.66 0.49 3.29
C THR A 119 35.98 1.56 4.34
N ASN A 120 34.93 2.11 4.95
CA ASN A 120 34.83 2.76 6.26
C ASN A 120 36.14 3.03 7.04
N SER A 121 36.43 4.31 7.27
CA SER A 121 37.16 4.76 8.48
C SER A 121 36.15 5.01 9.61
N HIS A 122 36.13 4.10 10.58
CA HIS A 122 35.41 4.21 11.84
C HIS A 122 36.17 5.12 12.82
N PRO A 123 35.52 6.02 13.58
CA PRO A 123 36.17 6.84 14.59
C PRO A 123 36.02 6.21 15.97
N GLN A 124 37.04 5.50 16.44
CA GLN A 124 37.23 5.20 17.86
C GLN A 124 38.73 5.18 18.14
N ASP A 125 39.22 6.18 18.87
CA ASP A 125 40.30 6.03 19.84
C ASP A 125 40.19 7.21 20.81
N SER A 126 39.25 7.02 21.74
CA SER A 126 39.27 7.64 23.06
C SER A 126 40.30 6.92 23.91
N GLU A 127 41.21 7.72 24.48
CA GLU A 127 41.95 7.48 25.73
C GLU A 127 42.85 6.24 25.78
N ILE A 128 44.16 6.48 25.91
CA ILE A 128 45.07 5.95 26.95
C ILE A 128 46.49 6.34 26.51
N GLU A 129 47.08 7.35 27.14
CA GLU A 129 48.48 7.23 27.58
C GLU A 129 48.80 8.25 28.69
N ASN A 130 48.93 7.73 29.91
CA ASN A 130 49.62 8.37 31.01
C ASN A 130 51.13 8.33 30.73
N MET A 131 51.79 9.50 30.75
CA MET A 131 53.02 9.78 31.51
C MET A 131 53.57 11.17 31.21
#